data_AF-A0A924UGH7-F1
#
_entry.id   AF-A0A924UGH7-F1
#
_cell.length_a   1.000
_cell.length_b   1.000
_cell.length_c   1.000
_cell.angle_alpha   90.00
_cell.angle_beta   90.00
_cell.angle_gamma   90.00
#
_symmetry.space_group_name_H-M   'P 1'
#
loop_
_entity.id
_entity.type
_entity.pdbx_description
1 polymer ?
#
loop_
_entity_poly.entity_id
_entity_poly.type
_entity_poly.pdbx_seq_one_letter_code
_entity_poly.pdbx_strand_id
1 'polypeptide(L)'
;LQAVPGMQLVVDKAKAVRRFELPADRIGDIVMISTENMTLGTSAHRHDLAALNEPLRSHGGLTEQEVPFIVNRVLNLPSQPVLRNFDALFHATTAAAQ
;
A
#
# COMPACT_ATOMS: atom_id res chain seq x y z
N LEU A 1 17.88 0.62 -10.74
CA LEU A 1 17.07 1.27 -9.66
C LEU A 1 17.04 0.43 -8.39
N GLN A 2 16.82 -0.89 -8.44
CA GLN A 2 16.81 -1.75 -7.23
C GLN A 2 18.05 -1.63 -6.34
N ALA A 3 19.24 -1.41 -6.90
CA ALA A 3 20.49 -1.28 -6.15
C ALA A 3 20.65 0.09 -5.43
N VAL A 4 19.73 1.04 -5.63
CA VAL A 4 19.75 2.34 -4.95
C VAL A 4 19.37 2.14 -3.48
N PRO A 5 20.14 2.67 -2.52
CA PRO A 5 19.80 2.60 -1.11
C PRO A 5 18.39 3.13 -0.83
N GLY A 6 17.63 2.42 0.01
CA GLY A 6 16.25 2.77 0.35
C GLY A 6 15.20 2.25 -0.63
N MET A 7 15.57 1.53 -1.71
CA MET A 7 14.62 0.85 -2.58
C MET A 7 14.31 -0.56 -2.08
N GLN A 8 13.08 -0.81 -1.65
CA GLN A 8 12.63 -2.14 -1.24
C GLN A 8 12.28 -3.01 -2.45
N LEU A 9 11.59 -2.45 -3.44
CA LEU A 9 11.13 -3.19 -4.62
C LEU A 9 11.15 -2.30 -5.87
N VAL A 10 11.68 -2.83 -6.96
CA VAL A 10 11.57 -2.27 -8.31
C VAL A 10 11.18 -3.40 -9.24
N VAL A 11 10.04 -3.26 -9.90
CA VAL A 11 9.48 -4.28 -10.80
C VAL A 11 8.95 -3.66 -12.08
N ASP A 12 8.90 -4.47 -13.14
CA ASP A 12 8.22 -4.10 -14.37
C ASP A 12 6.68 -4.04 -14.19
N LYS A 13 6.02 -3.38 -15.13
CA LYS A 13 4.57 -3.27 -15.26
C LYS A 13 3.86 -4.62 -15.13
N ALA A 14 4.33 -5.66 -15.81
CA ALA A 14 3.64 -6.95 -15.85
C ALA A 14 3.64 -7.65 -14.47
N LYS A 15 4.76 -7.58 -13.76
CA LYS A 15 4.90 -8.11 -12.40
C LYS A 15 4.12 -7.28 -11.40
N ALA A 16 4.09 -5.95 -11.55
CA ALA A 16 3.28 -5.07 -10.70
C ALA A 16 1.78 -5.34 -10.86
N VAL A 17 1.28 -5.42 -12.08
CA VAL A 17 -0.13 -5.76 -12.41
C VAL A 17 -0.55 -7.05 -11.73
N ARG A 18 0.24 -8.13 -11.89
CA ARG A 18 -0.10 -9.43 -11.31
C ARG A 18 -0.01 -9.43 -9.78
N ARG A 19 1.02 -8.81 -9.21
CA ARG A 19 1.28 -8.87 -7.76
C ARG A 19 0.32 -7.98 -6.96
N PHE A 20 0.02 -6.80 -7.49
CA PHE A 20 -0.73 -5.76 -6.79
C PHE A 20 -2.13 -5.54 -7.37
N GLU A 21 -2.55 -6.40 -8.31
CA GLU A 21 -3.90 -6.40 -8.89
C GLU A 21 -4.24 -5.06 -9.57
N LEU A 22 -3.24 -4.49 -10.27
CA LEU A 22 -3.34 -3.15 -10.86
C LEU A 22 -3.80 -3.16 -12.33
N PRO A 23 -4.53 -2.14 -12.80
CA PRO A 23 -4.86 -1.98 -14.21
C PRO A 23 -3.63 -1.60 -15.05
N ALA A 24 -3.28 -2.42 -16.04
CA ALA A 24 -2.06 -2.28 -16.83
C ALA A 24 -1.99 -1.00 -17.68
N ASP A 25 -3.14 -0.48 -18.09
CA ASP A 25 -3.31 0.73 -18.91
C ASP A 25 -3.12 2.04 -18.13
N ARG A 26 -3.05 1.97 -16.80
CA ARG A 26 -2.97 3.17 -15.92
C ARG A 26 -1.69 3.26 -15.10
N ILE A 27 -0.74 2.37 -15.32
CA ILE A 27 0.55 2.41 -14.61
C ILE A 27 1.73 2.58 -15.59
N GLY A 28 2.82 3.14 -15.09
CA GLY A 28 4.07 3.27 -15.85
C GLY A 28 4.74 1.92 -16.09
N ASP A 29 5.83 1.94 -16.84
CA ASP A 29 6.58 0.72 -17.20
C ASP A 29 7.32 0.09 -16.01
N ILE A 30 7.56 0.88 -14.97
CA ILE A 30 8.18 0.46 -13.72
C ILE A 30 7.32 0.89 -12.53
N VAL A 31 7.30 0.06 -11.49
CA VAL A 31 6.75 0.38 -10.17
C VAL A 31 7.84 0.22 -9.13
N MET A 32 7.93 1.20 -8.23
CA MET A 32 8.95 1.26 -7.19
C MET A 32 8.30 1.43 -5.82
N ILE A 33 8.84 0.75 -4.82
CA ILE A 33 8.46 0.87 -3.42
C ILE A 33 9.73 1.10 -2.61
N SER A 34 9.76 2.15 -1.80
CA SER A 34 10.84 2.46 -0.86
C SER A 34 10.74 1.63 0.42
N THR A 35 11.81 1.60 1.21
CA THR A 35 11.82 1.02 2.55
C THR A 35 11.02 1.86 3.55
N GLU A 36 10.70 1.29 4.71
CA GLU A 36 9.83 1.85 5.77
C GLU A 36 10.00 3.35 6.06
N ASN A 37 11.23 3.82 6.26
CA ASN A 37 11.48 5.22 6.65
C ASN A 37 11.97 6.10 5.48
N MET A 38 11.57 5.79 4.25
CA MET A 38 11.96 6.51 3.04
C MET A 38 10.76 6.80 2.14
N THR A 39 10.73 7.97 1.50
CA THR A 39 9.70 8.34 0.51
C THR A 39 10.33 8.62 -0.86
N LEU A 40 9.52 8.55 -1.92
CA LEU A 40 9.98 8.76 -3.30
C LEU A 40 9.50 10.12 -3.84
N GLY A 41 10.46 11.02 -4.08
CA GLY A 41 10.23 12.30 -4.75
C GLY A 41 10.52 12.24 -6.25
N THR A 42 10.31 13.37 -6.93
CA THR A 42 10.59 13.51 -8.37
C THR A 42 11.93 14.22 -8.63
N SER A 43 12.00 15.52 -8.37
CA SER A 43 13.24 16.31 -8.47
C SER A 43 13.23 17.43 -7.43
N ALA A 44 14.39 17.72 -6.82
CA ALA A 44 14.47 18.66 -5.69
C ALA A 44 13.84 20.03 -5.99
N HIS A 45 14.09 20.61 -7.17
CA HIS A 45 13.52 21.91 -7.56
C HIS A 45 12.00 21.93 -7.77
N ARG A 46 11.33 20.77 -7.74
CA ARG A 46 9.86 20.65 -7.86
C ARG A 46 9.15 20.40 -6.53
N HIS A 47 9.89 20.22 -5.45
CA HIS A 47 9.33 20.00 -4.11
C HIS A 47 9.62 21.20 -3.24
N ASP A 48 8.57 21.81 -2.71
CA ASP A 48 8.68 22.78 -1.62
C ASP A 48 8.45 22.07 -0.29
N LEU A 49 9.52 21.93 0.49
CA LEU A 49 9.47 21.29 1.80
C LEU A 49 9.37 22.31 2.94
N ALA A 50 9.25 23.61 2.64
CA ALA A 50 9.21 24.67 3.67
C ALA A 50 7.99 24.56 4.60
N ALA A 51 6.91 23.93 4.16
CA ALA A 51 5.71 23.70 4.96
C ALA A 51 5.80 22.48 5.90
N LEU A 52 6.86 21.66 5.81
CA LEU A 52 7.07 20.53 6.71
C LEU A 52 7.70 21.01 8.03
N ASN A 53 6.83 21.39 8.96
CA ASN A 53 7.26 21.81 10.31
C ASN A 53 7.52 20.63 11.25
N GLU A 54 6.90 19.49 10.98
CA GLU A 54 7.01 18.26 11.78
C GLU A 54 7.76 17.17 11.00
N PRO A 55 8.36 16.16 11.69
CA PRO A 55 8.96 15.02 11.02
C PRO A 55 7.98 14.32 10.08
N LEU A 56 8.44 14.05 8.86
CA LEU A 56 7.60 13.46 7.81
C LEU A 56 7.09 12.07 8.23
N ARG A 57 5.77 11.89 8.17
CA ARG A 57 5.10 10.60 8.22
C ARG A 57 4.28 10.44 6.93
N SER A 58 4.37 9.29 6.29
CA SER A 58 3.72 9.03 5.02
C SER A 58 3.31 7.56 4.90
N HIS A 59 2.82 7.17 3.74
CA HIS A 59 2.36 5.82 3.43
C HIS A 59 2.47 5.54 1.93
N GLY A 60 2.18 4.30 1.54
CA GLY A 60 2.06 3.87 0.14
C GLY A 60 3.00 2.72 -0.21
N GLY A 61 3.86 2.30 0.73
CA GLY A 61 4.70 1.13 0.59
C GLY A 61 4.03 -0.14 1.09
N LEU A 62 4.82 -1.22 1.16
CA LEU A 62 4.37 -2.50 1.72
C LEU A 62 4.34 -2.47 3.25
N THR A 63 5.12 -1.58 3.85
CA THR A 63 5.28 -1.42 5.30
C THR A 63 4.04 -0.80 5.96
N GLU A 64 3.13 -0.23 5.18
CA GLU A 64 1.84 0.30 5.66
C GLU A 64 0.64 -0.51 5.13
N GLN A 65 0.87 -1.72 4.58
CA GLN A 65 -0.20 -2.54 4.01
C GLN A 65 -1.11 -3.17 5.08
N GLU A 66 -0.55 -3.51 6.24
CA GLU A 66 -1.29 -4.12 7.34
C GLU A 66 -2.18 -3.08 8.03
N VAL A 67 -3.48 -3.38 8.14
CA VAL A 67 -4.48 -2.51 8.77
C VAL A 67 -5.41 -3.33 9.67
N PRO A 68 -5.95 -2.74 10.75
CA PRO A 68 -6.90 -3.43 11.61
C PRO A 68 -8.22 -3.71 10.87
N PHE A 69 -8.80 -4.87 11.14
CA PHE A 69 -10.13 -5.27 10.68
C PHE A 69 -10.96 -5.70 11.89
N ILE A 70 -11.91 -4.87 12.31
CA ILE A 70 -12.65 -5.04 13.57
C ILE A 70 -14.13 -5.22 13.25
N VAL A 71 -14.74 -6.27 13.82
CA VAL A 71 -16.18 -6.54 13.73
C VAL A 71 -16.75 -6.68 15.13
N ASN A 72 -17.93 -6.11 15.38
CA ASN A 72 -18.61 -6.13 16.68
C ASN A 72 -19.51 -7.38 16.89
N ARG A 73 -19.20 -8.47 16.19
CA ARG A 73 -19.88 -9.77 16.22
C ARG A 73 -18.84 -10.88 16.16
N VAL A 74 -19.16 -12.03 16.74
CA VAL A 74 -18.31 -13.22 16.66
C VAL A 74 -18.47 -13.80 15.26
N LEU A 75 -17.44 -13.65 14.42
CA LEU A 75 -17.39 -14.20 13.06
C LEU A 75 -16.15 -15.06 12.89
N ASN A 76 -16.25 -16.07 12.02
CA ASN A 76 -15.08 -16.78 11.51
C ASN A 76 -14.42 -15.93 10.42
N LEU A 77 -13.45 -15.10 10.79
CA LEU A 77 -12.69 -14.26 9.86
C LEU A 77 -11.38 -14.96 9.47
N PRO A 78 -10.98 -14.93 8.18
CA PRO A 78 -9.62 -15.28 7.81
C PRO A 78 -8.62 -14.26 8.37
N SER A 79 -7.35 -14.65 8.52
CA SER A 79 -6.25 -13.73 8.84
C SER A 79 -5.59 -13.18 7.57
N GLN A 80 -4.76 -12.14 7.70
CA GLN A 80 -3.83 -11.76 6.64
C GLN A 80 -2.90 -12.94 6.27
N PRO A 81 -2.49 -13.09 5.00
CA PRO A 81 -2.69 -12.17 3.87
C PRO A 81 -4.01 -12.41 3.09
N VAL A 82 -4.85 -13.35 3.53
CA VAL A 82 -6.11 -13.68 2.84
C VAL A 82 -7.15 -12.58 3.05
N LEU A 83 -7.32 -12.11 4.30
CA LEU A 83 -8.23 -11.01 4.62
C LEU A 83 -7.71 -9.69 4.03
N ARG A 84 -8.57 -8.99 3.30
CA ARG A 84 -8.30 -7.68 2.70
C ARG A 84 -9.18 -6.62 3.34
N ASN A 85 -8.68 -5.39 3.40
CA ASN A 85 -9.46 -4.26 3.94
C ASN A 85 -10.78 -4.04 3.17
N PHE A 86 -10.80 -4.33 1.87
CA PHE A 86 -11.99 -4.21 1.02
C PHE A 86 -13.00 -5.36 1.21
N ASP A 87 -12.71 -6.37 2.03
CA ASP A 87 -13.68 -7.39 2.44
C ASP A 87 -14.66 -6.88 3.52
N ALA A 88 -14.49 -5.63 3.96
CA ALA A 88 -15.28 -5.00 5.03
C ALA A 88 -16.79 -5.17 4.83
N LEU A 89 -17.30 -4.89 3.62
CA LEU A 89 -18.74 -4.98 3.34
C LEU A 89 -19.24 -6.43 3.28
N PHE A 90 -18.42 -7.36 2.79
CA PHE A 90 -18.78 -8.78 2.77
C PHE A 90 -18.98 -9.32 4.19
N HIS A 91 -18.04 -9.05 5.10
CA HIS A 91 -18.16 -9.51 6.48
C HIS A 91 -19.19 -8.71 7.29
N ALA A 92 -19.37 -7.42 7.02
CA ALA A 92 -20.39 -6.61 7.67
C ALA A 92 -21.81 -7.11 7.34
N THR A 93 -22.08 -7.41 6.06
CA THR A 93 -23.39 -7.95 5.64
C THR A 93 -23.61 -9.37 6.14
N THR A 94 -22.56 -10.20 6.20
CA THR A 94 -22.61 -11.53 6.83
C THR A 94 -22.97 -11.45 8.31
N ALA A 95 -22.37 -10.50 9.06
CA ALA A 95 -22.71 -10.25 10.46
C ALA A 95 -24.16 -9.75 10.66
N ALA A 96 -24.66 -8.93 9.74
CA ALA A 96 -26.01 -8.36 9.84
C ALA A 96 -27.13 -9.38 9.54
N ALA A 97 -26.79 -10.48 8.85
CA ALA A 97 -27.73 -11.55 8.52
C ALA A 97 -27.83 -12.65 9.61
N GLN A 98 -27.03 -12.56 10.67
CA GLN A 98 -27.10 -13.42 11.85
C GLN A 98 -28.04 -12.84 12.90
#